data_AF-A0A510IR39-F1
#
_entry.id   AF-A0A510IR39-F1
#
_cell.length_a   1.000
_cell.length_b   1.000
_cell.length_c   1.000
_cell.angle_alpha   90.00
_cell.angle_beta   90.00
_cell.angle_gamma   90.00
#
_symmetry.space_group_name_H-M   'P 1'
#
loop_
_entity.id
_entity.type
_entity.pdbx_description
1 polymer ?
#
loop_
_entity_poly.entity_id
_entity_poly.type
_entity_poly.pdbx_seq_one_letter_code
_entity_poly.pdbx_strand_id
1 'polypeptide(L)' 'MVGKKIEDIDLPEGASIGAIVRETENGSEVLMAHDDVIVQSDDHVIVFLVDRRQTRHVEQLFQVGFGFF' A
#
# COMPACT_ATOMS: atom_id res chain seq x y z
N MET A 1 -3.50 1.93 7.50
CA MET A 1 -2.32 1.73 6.62
C MET A 1 -1.43 2.96 6.60
N VAL A 2 -1.99 4.15 6.32
CA VAL A 2 -1.26 5.45 6.38
C VAL A 2 -0.46 5.58 7.68
N GLY A 3 0.78 6.07 7.57
CA GLY A 3 1.71 6.28 8.66
C GLY A 3 2.54 5.06 9.05
N LYS A 4 2.31 3.89 8.46
CA LYS A 4 3.17 2.71 8.61
C LYS A 4 4.27 2.68 7.54
N LYS A 5 5.42 2.09 7.88
CA LYS A 5 6.41 1.69 6.88
C LYS A 5 5.93 0.49 6.08
N ILE A 6 6.48 0.30 4.88
CA ILE A 6 6.20 -0.88 4.05
C ILE A 6 6.50 -2.19 4.78
N GLU A 7 7.61 -2.26 5.52
CA GLU A 7 7.99 -3.46 6.29
C GLU A 7 6.99 -3.83 7.41
N ASP A 8 6.26 -2.84 7.93
CA ASP A 8 5.30 -3.00 9.03
C ASP A 8 3.88 -3.36 8.55
N ILE A 9 3.71 -3.63 7.25
CA ILE A 9 2.43 -4.02 6.65
C ILE A 9 2.38 -5.54 6.58
N ASP A 10 1.40 -6.11 7.29
CA ASP A 10 1.09 -7.54 7.22
C ASP A 10 0.43 -7.88 5.87
N LEU A 11 1.27 -8.08 4.86
CA LEU A 11 0.84 -8.51 3.53
C LEU A 11 0.41 -9.98 3.55
N PRO A 12 -0.66 -10.35 2.81
CA PRO A 12 -1.07 -11.74 2.69
C PRO A 12 0.02 -12.57 1.98
N GLU A 13 0.02 -13.87 2.22
CA GLU A 13 0.98 -14.78 1.60
C GLU A 13 0.94 -14.68 0.06
N GLY A 14 2.11 -14.53 -0.54
CA GLY A 14 2.24 -14.34 -1.99
C GLY A 14 1.90 -12.94 -2.49
N ALA A 15 1.83 -11.94 -1.61
CA ALA A 15 1.73 -10.53 -1.97
C ALA A 15 3.04 -9.76 -1.73
N SER A 16 3.35 -8.80 -2.60
CA SER A 16 4.44 -7.86 -2.42
C SER A 16 4.06 -6.46 -2.90
N ILE A 17 4.58 -5.42 -2.26
CA ILE A 17 4.45 -4.04 -2.74
C ILE A 17 5.62 -3.77 -3.69
N GLY A 18 5.33 -3.34 -4.91
CA GLY A 18 6.35 -3.06 -5.92
C GLY A 18 6.77 -1.61 -5.99
N ALA A 19 5.80 -0.71 -5.87
CA ALA A 19 6.04 0.73 -5.88
C ALA A 19 4.87 1.48 -5.24
N ILE A 20 5.13 2.71 -4.86
CA ILE A 20 4.13 3.69 -4.45
C ILE A 20 4.17 4.83 -5.47
N VAL A 21 3.02 5.22 -6.01
CA VAL A 21 2.88 6.42 -6.83
C VAL A 21 2.25 7.51 -5.97
N ARG A 22 2.95 8.63 -5.83
CA ARG A 22 2.58 9.76 -4.98
C ARG A 22 2.48 11.02 -5.80
N GLU A 23 1.37 11.74 -5.66
CA GLU A 23 1.23 13.07 -6.25
C GLU A 23 1.98 14.10 -5.41
N THR A 24 2.82 14.91 -6.05
CA THR A 24 3.60 15.99 -5.43
C THR A 24 3.32 17.30 -6.15
N GLU A 25 3.78 18.42 -5.60
CA GLU A 25 3.69 19.74 -6.26
C GLU A 25 4.34 19.76 -7.66
N ASN A 26 5.31 18.87 -7.90
CA ASN A 26 6.03 18.75 -9.17
C ASN A 26 5.44 17.65 -10.09
N GLY A 27 4.30 17.06 -9.73
CA GLY A 27 3.63 15.96 -10.44
C GLY A 27 3.76 14.61 -9.75
N SER A 28 3.45 13.53 -10.46
CA SER A 28 3.49 12.16 -9.93
C SER A 28 4.93 11.64 -9.79
N GLU A 29 5.28 11.19 -8.59
CA GLU A 29 6.54 10.53 -8.26
C GLU A 29 6.32 9.02 -8.06
N VAL A 30 7.26 8.20 -8.55
CA VAL A 30 7.28 6.76 -8.30
C VAL A 30 8.37 6.44 -7.29
N LEU A 31 7.95 5.97 -6.12
CA LEU A 31 8.80 5.52 -5.03
C LEU A 31 8.94 3.99 -5.16
N MET A 32 10.17 3.51 -5.35
CA MET A 32 10.44 2.07 -5.30
C MET A 32 10.16 1.55 -3.90
N ALA A 33 9.40 0.46 -3.82
CA ALA A 33 9.01 -0.11 -2.53
C ALA A 33 10.24 -0.69 -1.81
N HIS A 34 10.71 0.06 -0.82
CA HIS A 34 11.74 -0.35 0.13
C HIS A 34 11.16 -0.34 1.54
N ASP A 35 11.79 -1.11 2.43
CA ASP A 35 11.32 -1.40 3.79
C ASP A 35 11.05 -0.12 4.62
N ASP A 36 11.81 0.95 4.39
CA ASP A 36 11.76 2.20 5.13
C ASP A 36 10.76 3.23 4.61
N VAL A 37 10.13 2.99 3.45
CA VAL A 37 9.17 3.93 2.86
C VAL A 37 7.90 3.98 3.70
N ILE A 38 7.52 5.18 4.12
CA ILE A 38 6.29 5.42 4.90
C ILE A 38 5.14 5.74 3.93
N VAL A 39 4.04 5.00 4.08
CA VAL A 39 2.80 5.20 3.32
C VAL A 39 2.10 6.46 3.81
N GLN A 40 1.73 7.33 2.87
CA GLN A 40 1.03 8.58 3.10
C GLN A 40 -0.43 8.47 2.61
N SER A 41 -1.26 9.45 3.00
CA SER A 41 -2.59 9.59 2.42
C SER A 41 -2.48 9.85 0.92
N ASP A 42 -3.45 9.33 0.16
CA ASP A 42 -3.54 9.47 -1.30
C ASP A 42 -2.43 8.76 -2.10
N ASP A 43 -1.58 7.97 -1.42
CA ASP A 43 -0.63 7.07 -2.09
C ASP A 43 -1.36 5.97 -2.87
N HIS A 44 -0.96 5.81 -4.14
CA HIS A 44 -1.36 4.66 -4.94
C HIS A 44 -0.33 3.55 -4.80
N VAL A 45 -0.69 2.49 -4.09
CA VAL A 45 0.23 1.37 -3.83
C VAL A 45 0.03 0.28 -4.87
N ILE A 46 1.10 -0.06 -5.60
CA ILE A 46 1.11 -1.13 -6.59
C ILE A 46 1.47 -2.43 -5.90
N VAL A 47 0.51 -3.34 -5.81
CA VAL A 47 0.67 -4.66 -5.16
C VAL A 47 0.70 -5.76 -6.22
N PHE A 48 1.72 -6.61 -6.16
CA PHE A 48 1.80 -7.85 -6.94
C PHE A 48 1.24 -9.00 -6.12
N LEU A 49 0.37 -9.79 -6.76
CA LEU A 49 -0.22 -10.99 -6.17
C LEU A 49 0.13 -12.20 -7.02
N VAL A 50 0.75 -13.20 -6.40
CA VAL A 50 0.95 -14.52 -7.02
C VAL A 50 -0.37 -15.27 -7.13
N ASP A 51 -1.25 -15.10 -6.13
CA ASP A 51 -2.59 -15.72 -6.09
C ASP A 51 -3.70 -14.66 -6.03
N ARG A 52 -4.51 -14.60 -7.08
CA ARG A 52 -5.65 -13.67 -7.19
C ARG A 52 -6.73 -13.89 -6.12
N ARG A 53 -6.75 -15.04 -5.44
CA ARG A 53 -7.67 -15.26 -4.30
C ARG A 53 -7.38 -14.31 -3.14
N GLN A 54 -6.16 -13.77 -3.04
CA GLN A 54 -5.77 -12.82 -2.00
C GLN A 54 -6.23 -11.38 -2.25
N THR A 55 -6.84 -11.07 -3.40
CA THR A 55 -7.30 -9.70 -3.72
C THR A 55 -8.19 -9.11 -2.62
N ARG A 56 -9.14 -9.89 -2.07
CA ARG A 56 -10.00 -9.41 -0.97
C ARG A 56 -9.23 -9.10 0.31
N HIS A 57 -8.19 -9.87 0.61
CA HIS A 57 -7.36 -9.65 1.79
C HIS A 57 -6.56 -8.36 1.65
N VAL A 58 -6.03 -8.10 0.45
CA VAL A 58 -5.40 -6.83 0.11
C VAL A 58 -6.41 -5.69 0.23
N GLU A 59 -7.59 -5.78 -0.40
CA GLU A 59 -8.62 -4.74 -0.29
C GLU A 59 -8.94 -4.36 1.17
N GLN A 60 -8.99 -5.34 2.09
CA GLN A 60 -9.21 -5.09 3.51
C GLN A 60 -8.08 -4.33 4.20
N LEU A 61 -6.81 -4.53 3.79
CA LEU A 61 -5.67 -3.76 4.31
C LEU A 61 -5.76 -2.26 3.97
N PHE A 62 -6.35 -1.96 2.80
CA PHE A 62 -6.49 -0.60 2.26
C PHE A 62 -7.86 0.03 2.54
N GLN A 63 -8.84 -0.75 3.01
CA GLN A 63 -10.10 -0.20 3.47
C GLN A 63 -9.85 0.72 4.67
N VAL A 64 -10.14 2.01 4.49
CA VAL A 64 -10.36 2.92 5.61
C VAL A 64 -11.53 2.35 6.40
N GLY A 65 -11.29 2.03 7.68
CA GLY A 65 -12.34 1.58 8.58
C GLY A 65 -13.44 2.64 8.62
N PHE A 66 -14.54 2.40 7.91
CA PHE A 66 -15.76 3.15 8.12
C PHE A 66 -16.31 2.73 9.47
N GLY A 67 -16.07 3.56 10.47
CA GLY A 67 -16.75 3.47 11.77
C GLY A 67 -15.83 3.81 12.92
N PHE A 68 -15.79 5.10 13.29
CA PHE A 68 -15.82 5.63 14.67
C PHE A 68 -15.97 7.17 14.60
N PHE A 69 -17.17 7.65 14.23
CA PHE A 69 -17.69 8.98 14.60
C PHE A 69 -19.15 8.82 15.00
#